data_AF-A0A933G4Z2-F1
#
_entry.id   AF-A0A933G4Z2-F1
#
_cell.length_a   1.000
_cell.length_b   1.000
_cell.length_c   1.000
_cell.angle_alpha   90.00
_cell.angle_beta   90.00
_cell.angle_gamma   90.00
#
_symmetry.space_group_name_H-M   'P 1'
#
loop_
_entity.id
_entity.type
_entity.pdbx_description
1 polymer ?
#
loop_
_entity_poly.entity_id
_entity_poly.type
_entity_poly.pdbx_seq_one_letter_code
_entity_poly.pdbx_strand_id
1 'polypeptide(L)'
;MIRVALRVCLNYKPALGRGRGGGITLEEFQRLYHEDEFYSWFGLDSPLVYAAHKAAGGMTSVYRQIGLGCQIVFQRLLQDALGLSTPDATWSYEVPRPRGKSRVLSLDGRIPLEMVIADSRRSRVESWLREAASRVGLKGRNASSLQGCVFEVRQGYKSNDAKRQNADVSNAASAFAHRYLPVMLLLSVQIPENLAERYARARWLILRGTVSGSTVDSTYVFCREVLGYDLAGFFRRNSAEIKAETLTVFEELLR
;
A
#
# COMPACT_ATOMS: atom_id res chain seq x y z
N MET A 1 25.78 -1.36 -39.93
CA MET A 1 25.98 -1.02 -38.50
C MET A 1 24.68 -0.60 -37.81
N ILE A 2 23.96 0.42 -38.28
CA ILE A 2 22.70 0.89 -37.64
C ILE A 2 21.64 -0.23 -37.48
N ARG A 3 21.38 -1.03 -38.52
CA ARG A 3 20.43 -2.17 -38.44
C ARG A 3 20.81 -3.21 -37.37
N VAL A 4 22.11 -3.42 -37.14
CA VAL A 4 22.59 -4.36 -36.10
C VAL A 4 22.38 -3.76 -34.71
N ALA A 5 22.67 -2.46 -34.54
CA ALA A 5 22.39 -1.75 -33.30
C ALA A 5 20.88 -1.76 -32.95
N LEU A 6 20.00 -1.57 -33.95
CA LEU A 6 18.55 -1.60 -33.76
C LEU A 6 18.02 -3.00 -33.38
N ARG A 7 18.64 -4.09 -33.88
CA ARG A 7 18.23 -5.46 -33.56
C ARG A 7 18.41 -5.83 -32.08
N VAL A 8 19.26 -5.12 -31.35
CA VAL A 8 19.42 -5.32 -29.89
C VAL A 8 18.10 -5.09 -29.15
N CYS A 9 17.25 -4.18 -29.63
CA CYS A 9 15.95 -3.88 -29.02
C CYS A 9 14.97 -5.07 -29.04
N LEU A 10 15.11 -6.01 -29.97
CA LEU A 10 14.24 -7.21 -30.06
C LEU A 10 14.34 -8.08 -28.79
N ASN A 11 15.51 -8.08 -28.17
CA ASN A 11 15.82 -8.88 -26.98
C ASN A 11 15.56 -8.14 -25.66
N TYR A 12 14.98 -6.93 -25.70
CA TYR A 12 14.69 -6.17 -24.49
C TYR A 12 13.71 -6.93 -23.59
N LYS A 13 14.04 -6.99 -22.29
CA LYS A 13 13.22 -7.54 -21.22
C LYS A 13 13.09 -6.51 -20.10
N PRO A 14 11.89 -6.31 -19.52
CA PRO A 14 11.72 -5.34 -18.45
C PRO A 14 12.40 -5.82 -17.16
N ALA A 15 12.96 -4.88 -16.40
CA ALA A 15 13.70 -5.16 -15.16
C ALA A 15 12.81 -5.31 -13.91
N LEU A 16 11.62 -4.70 -13.92
CA LEU A 16 10.60 -4.77 -12.85
C LEU A 16 11.11 -4.55 -11.41
N GLY A 17 12.06 -3.65 -11.23
CA GLY A 17 12.62 -3.32 -9.92
C GLY A 17 13.73 -4.26 -9.43
N ARG A 18 14.09 -5.30 -10.20
CA ARG A 18 15.37 -6.01 -10.03
C ARG A 18 16.45 -5.18 -10.72
N GLY A 19 17.59 -4.93 -10.05
CA GLY A 19 18.63 -3.97 -10.46
C GLY A 19 19.36 -4.30 -11.78
N ARG A 20 20.70 -4.29 -11.77
CA ARG A 20 21.51 -4.65 -12.96
C ARG A 20 21.39 -6.17 -13.23
N GLY A 21 20.42 -6.56 -14.05
CA GLY A 21 20.20 -7.93 -14.52
C GLY A 21 19.55 -7.94 -15.91
N GLY A 22 19.52 -9.10 -16.58
CA GLY A 22 19.04 -9.26 -17.96
C GLY A 22 17.53 -9.10 -18.21
N GLY A 23 16.81 -8.40 -17.31
CA GLY A 23 15.34 -8.37 -17.26
C GLY A 23 14.73 -9.74 -16.95
N ILE A 24 13.40 -9.84 -16.98
CA ILE A 24 12.68 -11.10 -16.76
C ILE A 24 11.87 -11.52 -18.00
N THR A 25 11.69 -12.82 -18.21
CA THR A 25 10.82 -13.35 -19.26
C THR A 25 9.33 -13.19 -18.90
N LEU A 26 8.45 -13.43 -19.88
CA LEU A 26 7.01 -13.43 -19.64
C LEU A 26 6.61 -14.52 -18.65
N GLU A 27 7.19 -15.71 -18.76
CA GLU A 27 6.91 -16.83 -17.85
C GLU A 27 7.34 -16.51 -16.42
N GLU A 28 8.52 -15.90 -16.25
CA GLU A 28 8.99 -15.44 -14.94
C GLU A 28 8.11 -14.33 -14.37
N PHE A 29 7.66 -13.40 -15.21
CA PHE A 29 6.72 -12.35 -14.84
C PHE A 29 5.41 -12.93 -14.33
N GLN A 30 4.79 -13.81 -15.11
CA GLN A 30 3.52 -14.42 -14.75
C GLN A 30 3.64 -15.20 -13.45
N ARG A 31 4.71 -15.98 -13.26
CA ARG A 31 4.94 -16.69 -12.00
C ARG A 31 5.01 -15.72 -10.81
N LEU A 32 5.82 -14.67 -10.90
CA LEU A 32 6.01 -13.71 -9.81
C LEU A 32 4.75 -12.89 -9.49
N TYR A 33 3.98 -12.53 -10.51
CA TYR A 33 2.78 -11.70 -10.33
C TYR A 33 1.55 -12.54 -9.99
N HIS A 34 1.50 -13.80 -10.41
CA HIS A 34 0.40 -14.71 -10.08
C HIS A 34 0.45 -15.23 -8.63
N GLU A 35 1.66 -15.35 -8.06
CA GLU A 35 1.86 -15.71 -6.65
C GLU A 35 1.28 -14.66 -5.67
N ASP A 36 1.02 -13.43 -6.15
CA ASP A 36 0.43 -12.35 -5.36
C ASP A 36 -1.08 -12.27 -5.59
N GLU A 37 -1.88 -12.54 -4.55
CA GLU A 37 -3.33 -12.65 -4.74
C GLU A 37 -3.95 -11.34 -5.20
N PHE A 38 -3.46 -10.19 -4.74
CA PHE A 38 -3.98 -8.89 -5.17
C PHE A 38 -3.71 -8.65 -6.65
N TYR A 39 -2.56 -9.08 -7.15
CA TYR A 39 -2.19 -8.90 -8.55
C TYR A 39 -3.07 -9.78 -9.43
N SER A 40 -3.29 -11.02 -9.01
CA SER A 40 -4.27 -11.89 -9.63
C SER A 40 -5.65 -11.27 -9.61
N TRP A 41 -6.17 -10.71 -8.51
CA TRP A 41 -7.52 -10.15 -8.47
C TRP A 41 -7.72 -8.95 -9.42
N PHE A 42 -6.66 -8.18 -9.67
CA PHE A 42 -6.68 -7.00 -10.53
C PHE A 42 -6.25 -7.29 -11.98
N GLY A 43 -5.88 -8.53 -12.32
CA GLY A 43 -5.42 -8.89 -13.68
C GLY A 43 -4.04 -8.33 -14.02
N LEU A 44 -3.23 -8.04 -13.00
CA LEU A 44 -1.89 -7.49 -13.15
C LEU A 44 -0.86 -8.55 -13.56
N ASP A 45 -1.23 -9.83 -13.52
CA ASP A 45 -0.47 -10.99 -14.00
C ASP A 45 -0.66 -11.28 -15.50
N SER A 46 -1.40 -10.42 -16.22
CA SER A 46 -1.68 -10.57 -17.65
C SER A 46 -0.45 -10.32 -18.56
N PRO A 47 -0.33 -11.02 -19.70
CA PRO A 47 0.67 -10.72 -20.72
C PRO A 47 0.62 -9.28 -21.26
N LEU A 48 -0.56 -8.64 -21.26
CA LEU A 48 -0.70 -7.24 -21.65
C LEU A 48 0.09 -6.31 -20.71
N VAL A 49 0.11 -6.64 -19.41
CA VAL A 49 0.86 -5.88 -18.41
C VAL A 49 2.36 -6.02 -18.65
N TYR A 50 2.82 -7.23 -18.99
CA TYR A 50 4.21 -7.46 -19.39
C TYR A 50 4.58 -6.67 -20.65
N ALA A 51 3.70 -6.66 -21.66
CA ALA A 51 3.90 -5.89 -22.88
C ALA A 51 3.98 -4.38 -22.59
N ALA A 52 3.12 -3.85 -21.72
CA ALA A 52 3.16 -2.45 -21.29
C ALA A 52 4.43 -2.10 -20.51
N HIS A 53 4.96 -2.99 -19.66
CA HIS A 53 6.29 -2.81 -19.06
C HIS A 53 7.41 -2.82 -20.10
N LYS A 54 7.28 -3.64 -21.16
CA LYS A 54 8.27 -3.72 -22.24
C LYS A 54 8.24 -2.49 -23.15
N ALA A 55 7.05 -1.94 -23.41
CA ALA A 55 6.83 -0.78 -24.28
C ALA A 55 6.94 0.58 -23.56
N ALA A 56 7.14 0.58 -22.24
CA ALA A 56 7.36 1.75 -21.38
C ALA A 56 6.26 2.85 -21.47
N GLY A 57 5.01 2.48 -21.74
CA GLY A 57 3.87 3.39 -21.80
C GLY A 57 2.84 3.14 -20.68
N GLY A 58 2.34 4.20 -20.05
CA GLY A 58 1.10 4.19 -19.24
C GLY A 58 1.10 3.45 -17.88
N MET A 59 1.98 2.46 -17.66
CA MET A 59 2.00 1.59 -16.47
C MET A 59 1.97 2.35 -15.13
N THR A 60 2.80 3.39 -14.99
CA THR A 60 2.87 4.20 -13.76
C THR A 60 1.55 4.91 -13.47
N SER A 61 0.82 5.31 -14.52
CA SER A 61 -0.49 5.94 -14.37
C SER A 61 -1.52 4.92 -13.88
N VAL A 62 -1.55 3.73 -14.50
CA VAL A 62 -2.47 2.64 -14.12
C VAL A 62 -2.27 2.24 -12.66
N TYR A 63 -1.03 1.98 -12.23
CA TYR A 63 -0.76 1.66 -10.82
C TYR A 63 -1.15 2.78 -9.85
N ARG A 64 -1.02 4.05 -10.26
CA ARG A 64 -1.47 5.19 -9.45
C ARG A 64 -2.98 5.19 -9.29
N GLN A 65 -3.73 4.94 -10.36
CA GLN A 65 -5.20 4.90 -10.32
C GLN A 65 -5.70 3.70 -9.51
N ILE A 66 -5.08 2.52 -9.65
CA ILE A 66 -5.37 1.37 -8.79
C ILE A 66 -5.12 1.71 -7.33
N GLY A 67 -3.98 2.36 -7.02
CA GLY A 67 -3.67 2.84 -5.68
C GLY A 67 -4.72 3.79 -5.13
N LEU A 68 -5.17 4.76 -5.93
CA LEU A 68 -6.22 5.72 -5.56
C LEU A 68 -7.56 5.02 -5.29
N GLY A 69 -8.01 4.13 -6.17
CA GLY A 69 -9.26 3.38 -5.98
C GLY A 69 -9.21 2.54 -4.71
N CYS A 70 -8.09 1.88 -4.45
CA CYS A 70 -7.87 1.11 -3.24
C CYS A 70 -7.86 1.96 -1.96
N GLN A 71 -7.25 3.14 -2.01
CA GLN A 71 -7.29 4.12 -0.92
C GLN A 71 -8.73 4.52 -0.60
N ILE A 72 -9.54 4.83 -1.62
CA ILE A 72 -10.95 5.20 -1.44
C ILE A 72 -11.73 4.06 -0.78
N VAL A 73 -11.55 2.82 -1.26
CA VAL A 73 -12.18 1.63 -0.65
C VAL A 73 -11.78 1.48 0.81
N PHE A 74 -10.49 1.63 1.14
CA PHE A 74 -10.03 1.52 2.52
C PHE A 74 -10.58 2.63 3.42
N GLN A 75 -10.60 3.89 2.95
CA GLN A 75 -11.21 5.00 3.68
C GLN A 75 -12.70 4.78 3.94
N ARG A 76 -13.42 4.26 2.93
CA ARG A 76 -14.84 3.94 3.09
C ARG A 76 -15.06 2.81 4.07
N LEU A 77 -14.20 1.79 4.03
CA LEU A 77 -14.20 0.70 4.99
C LEU A 77 -14.00 1.22 6.41
N LEU A 78 -13.07 2.16 6.67
CA LEU A 78 -12.92 2.76 8.00
C LEU A 78 -14.19 3.48 8.46
N GLN A 79 -14.84 4.24 7.58
CA GLN A 79 -16.09 4.95 7.87
C GLN A 79 -17.21 3.97 8.23
N ASP A 80 -17.47 2.99 7.36
CA ASP A 80 -18.57 2.04 7.55
C ASP A 80 -18.32 1.07 8.71
N ALA A 81 -17.09 0.58 8.85
CA ALA A 81 -16.73 -0.39 9.87
C ALA A 81 -16.58 0.23 11.27
N LEU A 82 -16.15 1.49 11.39
CA LEU A 82 -15.90 2.11 12.70
C LEU A 82 -16.85 3.26 13.03
N GLY A 83 -17.74 3.63 12.11
CA GLY A 83 -18.65 4.76 12.27
C GLY A 83 -17.95 6.12 12.17
N LEU A 84 -16.79 6.18 11.52
CA LEU A 84 -16.00 7.41 11.42
C LEU A 84 -16.60 8.34 10.37
N SER A 85 -16.54 9.64 10.63
CA SER A 85 -16.78 10.66 9.60
C SER A 85 -15.64 10.67 8.58
N THR A 86 -15.83 11.29 7.42
CA THR A 86 -14.75 11.47 6.42
C THR A 86 -13.55 12.24 7.00
N PRO A 87 -13.73 13.36 7.73
CA PRO A 87 -12.62 14.01 8.45
C PRO A 87 -11.94 13.10 9.46
N ASP A 88 -12.68 12.20 10.12
CA ASP A 88 -12.10 11.30 11.12
C ASP A 88 -11.30 10.15 10.53
N ALA A 89 -11.69 9.68 9.36
CA ALA A 89 -11.03 8.63 8.61
C ALA A 89 -9.81 9.11 7.82
N THR A 90 -9.51 10.42 7.83
CA THR A 90 -8.35 11.01 7.15
C THR A 90 -7.44 11.70 8.16
N TRP A 91 -6.14 11.80 7.84
CA TRP A 91 -5.19 12.51 8.69
C TRP A 91 -4.38 13.49 7.89
N SER A 92 -4.23 14.70 8.42
CA SER A 92 -3.35 15.71 7.86
C SER A 92 -2.71 16.54 8.95
N TYR A 93 -1.57 17.14 8.64
CA TYR A 93 -0.83 18.02 9.52
C TYR A 93 -0.08 19.09 8.72
N GLU A 94 0.23 20.20 9.38
CA GLU A 94 0.97 21.30 8.76
C GLU A 94 2.46 21.20 9.05
N VAL A 95 3.25 21.45 8.00
CA VAL A 95 4.71 21.59 8.08
C VAL A 95 5.10 23.02 7.72
N PRO A 96 5.87 23.72 8.56
CA PRO A 96 6.34 25.06 8.24
C PRO A 96 7.28 25.04 7.04
N ARG A 97 7.19 26.09 6.21
CA ARG A 97 8.10 26.39 5.11
C ARG A 97 8.81 27.73 5.35
N PRO A 98 9.96 27.96 4.68
CA PRO A 98 10.59 29.27 4.67
C PRO A 98 9.60 30.38 4.28
N ARG A 99 9.78 31.57 4.87
CA ARG A 99 8.94 32.77 4.65
C ARG A 99 7.49 32.64 5.17
N GLY A 100 7.27 31.95 6.27
CA GLY A 100 6.00 31.93 6.99
C GLY A 100 4.85 31.20 6.28
N LYS A 101 5.15 30.43 5.23
CA LYS A 101 4.15 29.57 4.57
C LYS A 101 4.06 28.23 5.28
N SER A 102 2.91 27.57 5.26
CA SER A 102 2.78 26.16 5.68
C SER A 102 2.47 25.28 4.48
N ARG A 103 2.74 23.97 4.64
CA ARG A 103 2.33 22.93 3.70
C ARG A 103 1.55 21.89 4.48
N VAL A 104 0.34 21.58 4.02
CA VAL A 104 -0.41 20.43 4.52
C VAL A 104 0.14 19.15 3.91
N LEU A 105 0.44 18.18 4.76
CA LEU A 105 0.72 16.79 4.39
C LEU A 105 -0.41 15.91 4.93
N SER A 106 -0.71 14.83 4.22
CA SER A 106 -1.78 13.91 4.59
C SER A 106 -1.33 12.46 4.49
N LEU A 107 -1.98 11.60 5.27
CA LEU A 107 -1.94 10.15 5.16
C LEU A 107 -3.34 9.63 4.77
N ASP A 108 -3.36 8.44 4.21
CA ASP A 108 -4.50 7.87 3.50
C ASP A 108 -5.61 7.36 4.42
N GLY A 109 -5.33 7.14 5.70
CA GLY A 109 -6.33 6.70 6.68
C GLY A 109 -6.02 7.12 8.11
N ARG A 110 -7.04 7.18 8.96
CA ARG A 110 -6.93 7.43 10.40
C ARG A 110 -7.96 6.64 11.19
N ILE A 111 -7.54 6.09 12.32
CA ILE A 111 -8.44 5.56 13.34
C ILE A 111 -8.12 6.29 14.65
N PRO A 112 -8.90 7.32 15.02
CA PRO A 112 -8.84 7.92 16.35
C PRO A 112 -9.69 7.09 17.32
N LEU A 113 -9.09 6.56 18.39
CA LEU A 113 -9.78 5.65 19.33
C LEU A 113 -11.04 6.26 19.94
N GLU A 114 -10.99 7.55 20.27
CA GLU A 114 -12.10 8.29 20.87
C GLU A 114 -13.31 8.38 19.93
N MET A 115 -13.10 8.41 18.62
CA MET A 115 -14.16 8.56 17.62
C MET A 115 -14.77 7.23 17.17
N VAL A 116 -14.23 6.08 17.60
CA VAL A 116 -14.82 4.77 17.27
C VAL A 116 -16.11 4.58 18.06
N ILE A 117 -17.26 4.69 17.39
CA ILE A 117 -18.58 4.79 18.04
C ILE A 117 -18.97 3.51 18.80
N ALA A 118 -18.68 2.34 18.23
CA ALA A 118 -19.12 1.07 18.78
C ALA A 118 -18.10 0.49 19.77
N ASP A 119 -18.50 0.32 21.04
CA ASP A 119 -17.61 -0.11 22.12
C ASP A 119 -16.91 -1.45 21.85
N SER A 120 -17.62 -2.44 21.31
CA SER A 120 -17.01 -3.73 20.97
C SER A 120 -15.95 -3.60 19.87
N ARG A 121 -16.14 -2.67 18.92
CA ARG A 121 -15.17 -2.39 17.86
C ARG A 121 -13.99 -1.60 18.41
N ARG A 122 -14.24 -0.62 19.28
CA ARG A 122 -13.21 0.14 19.99
C ARG A 122 -12.29 -0.79 20.78
N SER A 123 -12.83 -1.73 21.56
CA SER A 123 -12.01 -2.70 22.32
C SER A 123 -11.13 -3.57 21.42
N ARG A 124 -11.63 -4.01 20.26
CA ARG A 124 -10.82 -4.77 19.29
C ARG A 124 -9.67 -3.92 18.73
N VAL A 125 -9.96 -2.69 18.32
CA VAL A 125 -8.95 -1.75 17.80
C VAL A 125 -7.91 -1.41 18.88
N GLU A 126 -8.32 -1.14 20.12
CA GLU A 126 -7.40 -0.88 21.23
C GLU A 126 -6.51 -2.08 21.54
N SER A 127 -7.08 -3.29 21.56
CA SER A 127 -6.31 -4.51 21.77
C SER A 127 -5.28 -4.70 20.66
N TRP A 128 -5.70 -4.56 19.41
CA TRP A 128 -4.81 -4.63 18.25
C TRP A 128 -3.73 -3.54 18.28
N LEU A 129 -4.08 -2.30 18.65
CA LEU A 129 -3.13 -1.19 18.71
C LEU A 129 -2.03 -1.45 19.73
N ARG A 130 -2.36 -2.07 20.88
CA ARG A 130 -1.36 -2.50 21.88
C ARG A 130 -0.41 -3.56 21.33
N GLU A 131 -0.95 -4.55 20.63
CA GLU A 131 -0.14 -5.59 19.98
C GLU A 131 0.78 -5.00 18.90
N ALA A 132 0.21 -4.16 18.03
CA ALA A 132 0.93 -3.46 16.97
C ALA A 132 2.03 -2.55 17.52
N ALA A 133 1.76 -1.80 18.60
CA ALA A 133 2.75 -0.97 19.27
C ALA A 133 3.91 -1.83 19.82
N SER A 134 3.60 -2.97 20.44
CA SER A 134 4.62 -3.92 20.89
C SER A 134 5.43 -4.48 19.72
N ARG A 135 4.78 -4.80 18.59
CA ARG A 135 5.42 -5.35 17.38
C ARG A 135 6.46 -4.40 16.77
N VAL A 136 6.24 -3.10 16.86
CA VAL A 136 7.19 -2.06 16.42
C VAL A 136 8.16 -1.61 17.52
N GLY A 137 8.14 -2.27 18.68
CA GLY A 137 9.08 -2.05 19.78
C GLY A 137 8.73 -0.87 20.70
N LEU A 138 7.50 -0.36 20.69
CA LEU A 138 7.04 0.62 21.68
C LEU A 138 6.67 -0.07 22.99
N LYS A 139 7.03 0.56 24.12
CA LYS A 139 6.81 0.03 25.47
C LYS A 139 6.33 1.12 26.44
N GLY A 140 5.67 0.70 27.51
CA GLY A 140 5.24 1.55 28.62
C GLY A 140 4.42 2.76 28.14
N ARG A 141 4.76 3.95 28.63
CA ARG A 141 4.06 5.20 28.31
C ARG A 141 4.01 5.52 26.81
N ASN A 142 5.02 5.12 26.03
CA ASN A 142 5.03 5.38 24.59
C ASN A 142 3.97 4.56 23.84
N ALA A 143 3.66 3.36 24.32
CA ALA A 143 2.59 2.54 23.75
C ALA A 143 1.21 2.97 24.27
N SER A 144 1.08 3.21 25.58
CA SER A 144 -0.21 3.53 26.21
C SER A 144 -0.73 4.95 25.95
N SER A 145 0.12 5.85 25.44
CA SER A 145 -0.26 7.23 25.11
C SER A 145 -0.78 7.41 23.68
N LEU A 146 -0.74 6.35 22.85
CA LEU A 146 -1.25 6.40 21.50
C LEU A 146 -2.75 6.71 21.50
N GLN A 147 -3.17 7.68 20.71
CA GLN A 147 -4.56 8.07 20.49
C GLN A 147 -5.21 7.27 19.35
N GLY A 148 -4.43 6.45 18.65
CA GLY A 148 -4.89 5.68 17.51
C GLY A 148 -3.76 5.33 16.54
N CYS A 149 -4.12 5.12 15.28
CA CYS A 149 -3.18 4.88 14.19
C CYS A 149 -3.54 5.67 12.92
N VAL A 150 -2.56 5.83 12.05
CA VAL A 150 -2.68 6.46 10.73
C VAL A 150 -2.07 5.55 9.67
N PHE A 151 -2.64 5.56 8.47
CA PHE A 151 -2.33 4.60 7.41
C PHE A 151 -1.77 5.30 6.18
N GLU A 152 -0.67 4.77 5.64
CA GLU A 152 -0.30 4.99 4.24
C GLU A 152 -0.74 3.74 3.46
N VAL A 153 -1.64 3.90 2.49
CA VAL A 153 -2.19 2.80 1.71
C VAL A 153 -1.41 2.70 0.40
N ARG A 154 -0.89 1.49 0.13
CA ARG A 154 -0.18 1.21 -1.13
C ARG A 154 -0.71 -0.08 -1.73
N GLN A 155 -0.87 -0.07 -3.04
CA GLN A 155 -1.05 -1.31 -3.81
C GLN A 155 0.13 -2.27 -3.56
N GLY A 156 1.34 -1.73 -3.63
CA GLY A 156 2.62 -2.38 -3.37
C GLY A 156 3.69 -1.30 -3.38
N TYR A 157 4.89 -1.62 -2.91
CA TYR A 157 5.96 -0.65 -2.81
C TYR A 157 7.13 -1.03 -3.72
N LYS A 158 7.21 -0.40 -4.90
CA LYS A 158 8.27 -0.67 -5.90
C LYS A 158 9.21 0.51 -6.18
N SER A 159 9.02 1.63 -5.48
CA SER A 159 9.75 2.87 -5.76
C SER A 159 11.07 2.97 -5.01
N ASN A 160 12.19 2.98 -5.74
CA ASN A 160 13.51 3.33 -5.17
C ASN A 160 13.75 4.85 -5.12
N ASP A 161 12.71 5.66 -5.27
CA ASP A 161 12.82 7.12 -5.19
C ASP A 161 13.13 7.57 -3.76
N ALA A 162 14.34 8.08 -3.55
CA ALA A 162 14.82 8.50 -2.24
C ALA A 162 13.95 9.60 -1.62
N LYS A 163 13.38 10.49 -2.45
CA LYS A 163 12.48 11.55 -1.98
C LYS A 163 11.21 10.98 -1.35
N ARG A 164 10.56 10.01 -1.99
CA ARG A 164 9.39 9.31 -1.45
C ARG A 164 9.71 8.57 -0.16
N GLN A 165 10.83 7.85 -0.13
CA GLN A 165 11.24 7.12 1.07
C GLN A 165 11.51 8.04 2.27
N ASN A 166 12.14 9.20 2.02
CA ASN A 166 12.37 10.19 3.07
C ASN A 166 11.06 10.84 3.55
N ALA A 167 10.10 11.05 2.64
CA ALA A 167 8.78 11.55 3.00
C ALA A 167 8.03 10.55 3.91
N ASP A 168 8.04 9.26 3.59
CA ASP A 168 7.39 8.23 4.42
C ASP A 168 8.02 8.15 5.83
N VAL A 169 9.35 8.25 5.94
CA VAL A 169 10.04 8.29 7.26
C VAL A 169 9.66 9.56 8.03
N SER A 170 9.60 10.71 7.35
CA SER A 170 9.16 11.97 7.96
C SER A 170 7.71 11.89 8.45
N ASN A 171 6.82 11.27 7.68
CA ASN A 171 5.42 11.09 8.04
C ASN A 171 5.26 10.23 9.30
N ALA A 172 6.04 9.15 9.44
CA ALA A 172 6.04 8.34 10.67
C ALA A 172 6.47 9.15 11.90
N ALA A 173 7.54 9.95 11.78
CA ALA A 173 7.99 10.79 12.88
C ALA A 173 6.90 11.80 13.29
N SER A 174 6.22 12.41 12.32
CA SER A 174 5.09 13.30 12.58
C SER A 174 3.91 12.57 13.20
N ALA A 175 3.56 11.36 12.75
CA ALA A 175 2.49 10.56 13.34
C ALA A 175 2.76 10.29 14.83
N PHE A 176 3.97 9.85 15.18
CA PHE A 176 4.35 9.63 16.58
C PHE A 176 4.30 10.91 17.42
N ALA A 177 4.73 12.05 16.88
CA ALA A 177 4.64 13.34 17.56
C ALA A 177 3.18 13.72 17.89
N HIS A 178 2.22 13.27 17.07
CA HIS A 178 0.78 13.43 17.29
C HIS A 178 0.14 12.23 18.00
N ARG A 179 0.96 11.33 18.58
CA ARG A 179 0.51 10.12 19.30
C ARG A 179 -0.30 9.14 18.44
N TYR A 180 0.02 9.03 17.15
CA TYR A 180 -0.52 8.00 16.28
C TYR A 180 0.55 6.98 15.90
N LEU A 181 0.18 5.69 15.88
CA LEU A 181 1.02 4.65 15.30
C LEU A 181 0.94 4.74 13.76
N PRO A 182 2.07 4.91 13.05
CA PRO A 182 2.09 4.87 11.59
C PRO A 182 2.05 3.42 11.08
N VAL A 183 1.14 3.16 10.13
CA VAL A 183 0.89 1.83 9.54
C VAL A 183 1.00 1.90 8.02
N MET A 184 1.92 1.14 7.44
CA MET A 184 2.07 0.95 6.01
C MET A 184 1.19 -0.24 5.62
N LEU A 185 0.06 0.05 4.97
CA LEU A 185 -0.89 -0.96 4.53
C LEU A 185 -0.63 -1.29 3.07
N LEU A 186 -0.07 -2.47 2.83
CA LEU A 186 0.18 -2.99 1.49
C LEU A 186 -0.92 -3.97 1.11
N LEU A 187 -1.50 -3.81 -0.08
CA LEU A 187 -2.51 -4.73 -0.61
C LEU A 187 -1.91 -5.95 -1.29
N SER A 188 -0.66 -5.83 -1.74
CA SER A 188 0.15 -6.91 -2.30
C SER A 188 1.26 -7.31 -1.33
N VAL A 189 1.96 -8.41 -1.60
CA VAL A 189 3.17 -8.81 -0.86
C VAL A 189 4.41 -8.05 -1.34
N GLN A 190 4.27 -7.23 -2.37
CA GLN A 190 5.39 -6.59 -3.06
C GLN A 190 5.98 -5.41 -2.27
N ILE A 191 7.10 -5.64 -1.60
CA ILE A 191 8.00 -4.62 -1.05
C ILE A 191 9.43 -5.16 -1.03
N PRO A 192 10.43 -4.44 -1.56
CA PRO A 192 11.84 -4.81 -1.41
C PRO A 192 12.25 -4.92 0.06
N GLU A 193 12.99 -5.98 0.42
CA GLU A 193 13.35 -6.26 1.81
C GLU A 193 14.16 -5.12 2.45
N ASN A 194 15.11 -4.55 1.71
CA ASN A 194 15.90 -3.40 2.17
C ASN A 194 15.02 -2.19 2.54
N LEU A 195 13.88 -2.01 1.87
CA LEU A 195 12.93 -0.96 2.17
C LEU A 195 12.02 -1.33 3.33
N ALA A 196 11.55 -2.59 3.39
CA ALA A 196 10.78 -3.09 4.51
C ALA A 196 11.57 -2.92 5.82
N GLU A 197 12.85 -3.29 5.84
CA GLU A 197 13.76 -3.06 6.96
C GLU A 197 13.90 -1.58 7.30
N ARG A 198 14.04 -0.71 6.29
CA ARG A 198 14.15 0.73 6.49
C ARG A 198 12.91 1.29 7.20
N TYR A 199 11.72 0.88 6.79
CA TYR A 199 10.47 1.31 7.41
C TYR A 199 10.24 0.68 8.79
N ALA A 200 10.64 -0.57 8.98
CA ALA A 200 10.68 -1.19 10.30
C ALA A 200 11.61 -0.44 11.28
N ARG A 201 12.79 0.01 10.82
CA ARG A 201 13.69 0.86 11.63
C ARG A 201 13.07 2.22 11.98
N ALA A 202 12.22 2.76 11.10
CA ALA A 202 11.42 3.96 11.36
C ALA A 202 10.15 3.67 12.19
N ARG A 203 9.98 2.44 12.70
CA ARG A 203 8.85 1.96 13.50
C ARG A 203 7.48 2.04 12.81
N TRP A 204 7.46 1.96 11.48
CA TRP A 204 6.22 1.65 10.77
C TRP A 204 5.78 0.23 11.13
N LEU A 205 4.49 0.05 11.45
CA LEU A 205 3.88 -1.26 11.32
C LEU A 205 3.67 -1.54 9.84
N ILE A 206 4.16 -2.66 9.34
CA ILE A 206 3.99 -3.04 7.92
C ILE A 206 3.00 -4.19 7.85
N LEU A 207 1.83 -3.92 7.28
CA LEU A 207 0.84 -4.94 6.94
C LEU A 207 1.02 -5.31 5.48
N ARG A 208 1.27 -6.59 5.20
CA ARG A 208 1.46 -7.13 3.85
C ARG A 208 0.16 -7.70 3.30
N GLY A 209 0.04 -7.76 1.97
CA GLY A 209 -1.13 -8.26 1.28
C GLY A 209 -1.32 -9.78 1.31
N THR A 210 -1.16 -10.45 2.46
CA THR A 210 -1.40 -11.90 2.60
C THR A 210 -2.78 -12.16 3.19
N VAL A 211 -3.47 -13.24 2.81
CA VAL A 211 -4.80 -13.58 3.39
C VAL A 211 -4.74 -14.44 4.66
N SER A 212 -3.54 -14.89 5.00
CA SER A 212 -3.15 -15.62 6.21
C SER A 212 -2.08 -14.84 6.98
N GLY A 213 -1.85 -15.23 8.24
CA GLY A 213 -0.90 -14.57 9.13
C GLY A 213 -1.61 -14.06 10.38
N SER A 214 -1.17 -12.92 10.87
CA SER A 214 -1.72 -12.24 12.05
C SER A 214 -2.26 -10.85 11.70
N THR A 215 -3.03 -10.27 12.62
CA THR A 215 -3.54 -8.91 12.45
C THR A 215 -2.45 -7.83 12.42
N VAL A 216 -1.21 -8.16 12.79
CA VAL A 216 -0.07 -7.22 12.84
C VAL A 216 0.95 -7.44 11.72
N ASP A 217 0.72 -8.39 10.81
CA ASP A 217 1.56 -8.62 9.63
C ASP A 217 0.76 -8.66 8.31
N SER A 218 -0.56 -8.83 8.37
CA SER A 218 -1.41 -9.00 7.21
C SER A 218 -2.51 -7.93 7.15
N THR A 219 -2.60 -7.27 5.99
CA THR A 219 -3.65 -6.31 5.67
C THR A 219 -5.03 -6.95 5.68
N TYR A 220 -5.17 -8.13 5.07
CA TYR A 220 -6.47 -8.77 4.92
C TYR A 220 -6.95 -9.40 6.24
N VAL A 221 -6.04 -9.96 7.05
CA VAL A 221 -6.34 -10.45 8.39
C VAL A 221 -6.72 -9.29 9.32
N PHE A 222 -5.97 -8.18 9.28
CA PHE A 222 -6.33 -6.94 9.99
C PHE A 222 -7.74 -6.46 9.65
N CYS A 223 -8.08 -6.34 8.36
CA CYS A 223 -9.42 -5.91 7.96
C CYS A 223 -10.51 -6.87 8.46
N ARG A 224 -10.28 -8.18 8.34
CA ARG A 224 -11.26 -9.20 8.75
C ARG A 224 -11.48 -9.22 10.25
N GLU A 225 -10.41 -9.25 11.04
CA GLU A 225 -10.49 -9.56 12.47
C GLU A 225 -10.59 -8.31 13.34
N VAL A 226 -9.93 -7.22 12.96
CA VAL A 226 -9.96 -5.96 13.71
C VAL A 226 -11.11 -5.09 13.24
N LEU A 227 -11.21 -4.87 11.92
CA LEU A 227 -12.27 -4.01 11.35
C LEU A 227 -13.59 -4.78 11.17
N GLY A 228 -13.56 -6.10 11.10
CA GLY A 228 -14.77 -6.92 10.90
C GLY A 228 -15.24 -6.96 9.45
N TYR A 229 -14.37 -6.69 8.48
CA TYR A 229 -14.70 -6.65 7.06
C TYR A 229 -13.77 -7.54 6.22
N ASP A 230 -14.36 -8.44 5.45
CA ASP A 230 -13.62 -9.33 4.54
C ASP A 230 -13.22 -8.59 3.24
N LEU A 231 -12.14 -7.82 3.32
CA LEU A 231 -11.59 -7.05 2.19
C LEU A 231 -11.08 -7.98 1.07
N ALA A 232 -10.50 -9.13 1.41
CA ALA A 232 -10.09 -10.12 0.41
C ALA A 232 -11.30 -10.68 -0.34
N GLY A 233 -12.37 -11.04 0.39
CA GLY A 233 -13.63 -11.46 -0.21
C GLY A 233 -14.25 -10.39 -1.09
N PHE A 234 -14.17 -9.11 -0.71
CA PHE A 234 -14.61 -7.99 -1.55
C PHE A 234 -13.88 -7.98 -2.89
N PHE A 235 -12.54 -8.01 -2.90
CA PHE A 235 -11.80 -8.02 -4.17
C PHE A 235 -12.03 -9.28 -4.99
N ARG A 236 -12.15 -10.46 -4.36
CA ARG A 236 -12.46 -11.71 -5.05
C ARG A 236 -13.81 -11.66 -5.78
N ARG A 237 -14.86 -11.17 -5.10
CA ARG A 237 -16.21 -11.07 -5.68
C ARG A 237 -16.26 -10.13 -6.88
N ASN A 238 -15.50 -9.03 -6.84
CA ASN A 238 -15.46 -8.03 -7.91
C ASN A 238 -14.32 -8.27 -8.92
N SER A 239 -13.54 -9.36 -8.78
CA SER A 239 -12.31 -9.56 -9.55
C SER A 239 -12.57 -9.64 -11.04
N ALA A 240 -13.66 -10.27 -11.47
CA ALA A 240 -13.99 -10.40 -12.90
C ALA A 240 -14.17 -9.02 -13.56
N GLU A 241 -14.92 -8.12 -12.93
CA GLU A 241 -15.16 -6.76 -13.42
C GLU A 241 -13.90 -5.90 -13.36
N ILE A 242 -13.16 -5.95 -12.24
CA ILE A 242 -11.91 -5.20 -12.08
C ILE A 242 -10.87 -5.64 -13.14
N LYS A 243 -10.78 -6.95 -13.41
CA LYS A 243 -9.91 -7.49 -14.46
C LYS A 243 -10.31 -6.98 -15.82
N ALA A 244 -11.60 -7.08 -16.18
CA ALA A 244 -12.09 -6.63 -17.47
C ALA A 244 -11.75 -5.16 -17.73
N GLU A 245 -11.98 -4.30 -16.73
CA GLU A 245 -11.64 -2.87 -16.82
C GLU A 245 -10.13 -2.63 -16.92
N THR A 246 -9.34 -3.32 -16.08
CA THR A 246 -7.87 -3.20 -16.09
C THR A 246 -7.29 -3.62 -17.44
N LEU A 247 -7.77 -4.72 -18.01
CA LEU A 247 -7.31 -5.22 -19.31
C LEU A 247 -7.73 -4.28 -20.43
N THR A 248 -8.96 -3.75 -20.40
CA THR A 248 -9.44 -2.74 -21.37
C THR A 248 -8.51 -1.52 -21.38
N VAL A 249 -8.14 -1.00 -20.20
CA VAL A 249 -7.19 0.11 -20.08
C VAL A 249 -5.82 -0.24 -20.69
N PHE A 250 -5.32 -1.45 -20.46
CA PHE A 250 -4.04 -1.88 -21.05
C PHE A 250 -4.10 -2.07 -22.56
N GLU A 251 -5.21 -2.60 -23.08
CA GLU A 251 -5.43 -2.73 -24.53
C GLU A 251 -5.41 -1.36 -25.20
N GLU A 252 -6.14 -0.38 -24.67
CA GLU A 252 -6.17 0.98 -25.23
C GLU A 252 -4.81 1.69 -25.13
N LEU A 253 -4.04 1.46 -24.07
CA LEU A 253 -2.70 2.04 -23.92
C LEU A 253 -1.65 1.44 -24.86
N LEU A 254 -1.92 0.25 -25.41
CA LEU A 254 -1.00 -0.49 -26.29
C LEU A 254 -1.36 -0.40 -27.78
N ARG A 255 -2.49 0.23 -28.11
CA ARG A 255 -2.87 0.59 -29.49
C ARG A 255 -2.08 1.80 -29.99
#